data_AF-A0A359HAK9-F1
#
_entry.id   AF-A0A359HAK9-F1
#
_cell.length_a   1.000
_cell.length_b   1.000
_cell.length_c   1.000
_cell.angle_alpha   90.00
_cell.angle_beta   90.00
_cell.angle_gamma   90.00
#
_symmetry.space_group_name_H-M   'P 1'
#
loop_
_entity.id
_entity.type
_entity.pdbx_description
1 polymer ?
#
loop_
_entity_poly.entity_id
_entity_poly.type
_entity_poly.pdbx_seq_one_letter_code
_entity_poly.pdbx_strand_id
1 'polypeptide(L)'
;MIDIMYSGMIALNQEVSSMSNKITISLSSMLINVLDQLACQWATTRSGAVAELLRRIKQEEIEKELAEGYAVLSEVNRKEAEVTISAQSEVVLHE
;
A
#
# COMPACT_ATOMS: atom_id res chain seq x y z
N MET A 1 48.23 5.81 -14.62
CA MET A 1 47.85 6.64 -13.46
C MET A 1 46.35 6.84 -13.54
N ILE A 2 45.65 6.44 -12.50
CA ILE A 2 44.22 6.07 -12.52
C ILE A 2 43.38 7.36 -12.47
N ASP A 3 42.50 7.54 -13.45
CA ASP A 3 41.45 8.57 -13.41
C ASP A 3 40.22 7.96 -12.72
N ILE A 4 40.12 8.20 -11.41
CA ILE A 4 39.02 7.68 -10.58
C ILE A 4 37.83 8.60 -10.80
N MET A 5 36.89 8.15 -11.63
CA MET A 5 35.55 8.75 -11.70
C MET A 5 34.84 8.54 -10.35
N TYR A 6 34.65 9.63 -9.60
CA TYR A 6 33.70 9.65 -8.49
C TYR A 6 32.27 9.63 -9.05
N SER A 7 31.82 8.44 -9.44
CA SER A 7 30.40 8.11 -9.58
C SER A 7 29.82 7.98 -8.17
N GLY A 8 29.34 9.09 -7.61
CA GLY A 8 28.99 9.09 -6.19
C GLY A 8 28.24 10.30 -5.68
N MET A 9 27.35 10.91 -6.48
CA MET A 9 26.30 11.77 -5.93
C MET A 9 25.07 11.69 -6.85
N ILE A 10 24.15 10.78 -6.53
CA ILE A 10 22.77 10.96 -7.00
C ILE A 10 22.26 12.16 -6.22
N ALA A 11 22.17 13.32 -6.85
CA ALA A 11 21.44 14.46 -6.33
C ALA A 11 19.96 14.11 -6.35
N LEU A 12 19.52 13.33 -5.36
CA LEU A 12 18.11 12.99 -5.16
C LEU A 12 17.41 14.14 -4.42
N ASN A 13 17.57 15.36 -4.95
CA ASN A 13 16.68 16.46 -4.65
C ASN A 13 15.65 16.52 -5.79
N GLN A 14 14.91 15.43 -5.99
CA GLN A 14 13.54 15.63 -6.45
C GLN A 14 12.82 16.21 -5.24
N GLU A 15 12.83 17.54 -5.14
CA GLU A 15 11.71 18.24 -4.54
C GLU A 15 10.48 17.74 -5.29
N VAL A 16 9.83 16.70 -4.75
CA VAL A 16 8.49 16.34 -5.16
C VAL A 16 7.65 17.52 -4.72
N SER A 17 7.53 18.50 -5.62
CA SER A 17 6.55 19.55 -5.52
C SER A 17 5.22 18.81 -5.39
N SER A 18 4.69 18.74 -4.17
CA SER A 18 3.45 18.06 -3.88
C SER A 18 2.37 18.86 -4.59
N MET A 19 2.07 18.48 -5.83
CA MET A 19 1.06 19.11 -6.67
C MET A 19 -0.29 18.82 -6.04
N SER A 20 -0.67 19.62 -5.05
CA SER A 20 -1.95 19.48 -4.37
C SER A 20 -3.05 20.00 -5.30
N ASN A 21 -3.76 19.09 -5.97
CA ASN A 21 -4.94 19.44 -6.73
C ASN A 21 -6.09 19.77 -5.77
N LYS A 22 -6.71 20.93 -5.96
CA LYS A 22 -7.85 21.39 -5.15
C LYS A 22 -9.14 21.21 -5.95
N ILE A 23 -10.16 20.66 -5.30
CA ILE A 23 -11.50 20.51 -5.86
C ILE A 23 -12.53 21.14 -4.92
N THR A 24 -13.62 21.65 -5.48
CA THR A 24 -14.77 22.13 -4.71
C THR A 24 -15.91 21.14 -4.92
N ILE A 25 -16.48 20.65 -3.82
CA ILE A 25 -17.62 19.73 -3.84
C ILE A 25 -18.78 20.35 -3.05
N SER A 26 -20.00 20.09 -3.51
CA SER A 26 -21.21 20.42 -2.77
C SER A 26 -21.70 19.16 -2.06
N LEU A 27 -21.93 19.25 -0.76
CA LEU A 27 -22.42 18.15 0.08
C LEU A 27 -23.64 18.62 0.87
N SER A 28 -24.51 17.68 1.23
CA SER A 28 -25.61 17.97 2.14
C SER A 28 -25.07 18.33 3.53
N SER A 29 -25.83 19.11 4.30
CA SER A 29 -25.48 19.50 5.67
C SER A 29 -25.22 18.28 6.57
N MET A 30 -25.97 17.20 6.37
CA MET A 30 -25.76 15.93 7.07
C MET A 30 -24.37 15.35 6.82
N LEU A 31 -23.90 15.32 5.57
CA LEU A 31 -22.59 14.78 5.22
C LEU A 31 -21.45 15.65 5.75
N ILE A 32 -21.64 16.97 5.79
CA ILE A 32 -20.67 17.89 6.40
C ILE A 32 -20.50 17.57 7.89
N ASN A 33 -21.61 17.33 8.62
CA ASN A 33 -21.56 16.96 10.03
C ASN A 33 -20.85 15.62 10.27
N VAL A 34 -21.07 14.64 9.39
CA VAL A 34 -20.36 13.35 9.45
C VAL A 34 -18.86 13.56 9.24
N LEU A 35 -18.46 14.38 8.25
CA LEU A 35 -17.05 14.70 8.02
C LEU A 35 -16.41 15.42 9.22
N ASP A 36 -17.14 16.30 9.91
CA ASP A 36 -16.66 16.95 11.12
C ASP A 36 -16.39 15.95 12.25
N GLN A 37 -17.33 15.03 12.48
CA GLN A 37 -17.16 13.98 13.50
C GLN A 37 -15.97 13.08 13.19
N LEU A 38 -15.81 12.66 11.92
CA LEU A 38 -14.67 11.85 11.49
C LEU A 38 -13.35 12.61 11.60
N ALA A 39 -13.33 13.88 11.24
CA ALA A 39 -12.16 14.74 11.39
C ALA A 39 -11.72 14.83 12.86
N CYS A 40 -12.66 15.01 13.79
CA CYS A 40 -12.37 14.96 15.22
C CYS A 40 -11.87 13.58 15.66
N GLN A 41 -12.57 12.51 15.28
CA GLN A 41 -12.24 11.15 15.69
C GLN A 41 -10.85 10.71 15.22
N TRP A 42 -10.43 11.14 14.03
CA TRP A 42 -9.14 10.80 13.45
C TRP A 42 -8.07 11.88 13.68
N ALA A 43 -8.37 12.89 14.52
CA ALA A 43 -7.48 14.01 14.82
C ALA A 43 -6.88 14.65 13.55
N THR A 44 -7.73 14.93 12.57
CA THR A 44 -7.36 15.46 11.25
C THR A 44 -8.31 16.57 10.80
N THR A 45 -8.08 17.14 9.61
CA THR A 45 -8.96 18.14 9.01
C THR A 45 -10.10 17.47 8.23
N ARG A 46 -11.13 18.22 7.82
CA ARG A 46 -12.18 17.70 6.90
C ARG A 46 -11.58 17.09 5.62
N SER A 47 -10.59 17.76 5.02
CA SER A 47 -9.92 17.24 3.82
C SER A 47 -9.08 16.00 4.13
N GLY A 48 -8.46 15.94 5.32
CA GLY A 48 -7.78 14.74 5.79
C GLY A 48 -8.73 13.57 6.02
N ALA A 49 -9.92 13.83 6.55
CA ALA A 49 -10.96 12.81 6.70
C ALA A 49 -11.45 12.28 5.35
N VAL A 50 -11.66 13.17 4.36
CA VAL A 50 -11.98 12.74 2.98
C VAL A 50 -10.85 11.90 2.39
N ALA A 51 -9.59 12.31 2.57
CA ALA A 51 -8.43 11.56 2.07
C ALA A 51 -8.36 10.16 2.71
N GLU A 52 -8.60 10.06 4.02
CA GLU A 52 -8.63 8.77 4.73
C GLU A 52 -9.79 7.88 4.30
N LEU A 53 -10.98 8.43 4.06
CA LEU A 53 -12.10 7.68 3.51
C LEU A 53 -11.75 7.07 2.16
N LEU A 54 -11.18 7.86 1.25
CA LEU A 54 -10.76 7.39 -0.07
C LEU A 54 -9.68 6.32 0.03
N ARG A 55 -8.70 6.52 0.92
CA ARG A 55 -7.63 5.54 1.15
C ARG A 55 -8.19 4.21 1.65
N ARG A 56 -9.13 4.23 2.60
CA ARG A 56 -9.75 3.02 3.15
C ARG A 56 -10.55 2.26 2.10
N ILE A 57 -11.34 2.96 1.28
CA ILE A 57 -12.08 2.32 0.17
C ILE A 57 -11.10 1.64 -0.81
N LYS A 58 -10.00 2.31 -1.16
CA LYS A 58 -8.97 1.71 -2.02
C LYS A 58 -8.27 0.53 -1.38
N GLN A 59 -8.01 0.59 -0.08
CA GLN A 59 -7.43 -0.52 0.66
C GLN A 59 -8.38 -1.73 0.67
N GLU A 60 -9.67 -1.52 0.88
CA GLU A 60 -10.69 -2.60 0.85
C GLU A 60 -10.79 -3.25 -0.53
N GLU A 61 -10.73 -2.46 -1.62
CA GLU A 61 -10.67 -2.99 -2.99
C GLU A 61 -9.44 -3.88 -3.20
N ILE A 62 -8.26 -3.41 -2.79
CA ILE A 62 -7.00 -4.17 -2.90
C ILE A 62 -7.06 -5.46 -2.09
N GLU A 63 -7.55 -5.41 -0.85
CA GLU A 63 -7.67 -6.59 0.01
C GLU A 63 -8.60 -7.65 -0.60
N LYS A 64 -9.68 -7.22 -1.25
CA LYS A 64 -10.57 -8.12 -1.97
C LYS A 64 -9.87 -8.78 -3.16
N GLU A 65 -9.16 -8.00 -3.98
CA GLU A 65 -8.40 -8.53 -5.12
C GLU A 65 -7.32 -9.52 -4.67
N LEU A 66 -6.63 -9.23 -3.56
CA LEU A 66 -5.65 -10.14 -2.96
C LEU A 66 -6.30 -11.44 -2.51
N ALA A 67 -7.44 -11.38 -1.84
CA ALA A 67 -8.15 -12.56 -1.38
C ALA A 67 -8.56 -13.48 -2.56
N GLU A 68 -9.06 -12.88 -3.65
CA GLU A 68 -9.39 -13.61 -4.88
C GLU A 68 -8.14 -14.24 -5.52
N GLY A 69 -7.04 -13.48 -5.63
CA GLY A 69 -5.78 -13.97 -6.18
C GLY A 69 -5.19 -15.13 -5.37
N TYR A 70 -5.20 -15.04 -4.04
CA TYR A 70 -4.75 -16.12 -3.16
C TYR A 70 -5.64 -17.36 -3.26
N ALA A 71 -6.96 -17.19 -3.39
CA ALA A 71 -7.87 -18.31 -3.58
C ALA A 71 -7.55 -19.08 -4.87
N VAL A 72 -7.28 -18.38 -5.97
CA VAL A 72 -6.88 -19.00 -7.25
C VAL A 72 -5.53 -19.71 -7.12
N LEU A 73 -4.56 -19.08 -6.45
CA LEU A 73 -3.21 -19.63 -6.32
C LEU A 73 -3.14 -20.80 -5.32
N SER A 74 -4.12 -20.95 -4.43
CA SER A 74 -4.13 -21.94 -3.35
C SER A 74 -3.90 -23.38 -3.82
N GLU A 75 -4.55 -23.80 -4.91
CA GLU A 75 -4.44 -25.17 -5.42
C GLU A 75 -3.08 -25.47 -6.08
N VAL A 76 -2.47 -24.46 -6.70
CA VAL A 76 -1.12 -24.59 -7.27
C VAL A 76 -0.09 -24.65 -6.15
N ASN A 77 -0.18 -23.73 -5.18
CA ASN A 77 0.70 -23.69 -4.03
C ASN A 77 0.63 -24.98 -3.21
N ARG A 78 -0.58 -25.55 -3.04
CA ARG A 78 -0.78 -26.82 -2.34
C ARG A 78 -0.03 -27.96 -3.04
N LYS A 79 -0.22 -28.10 -4.35
CA LYS A 79 0.45 -29.14 -5.14
C LYS A 79 1.97 -28.98 -5.15
N GLU A 80 2.46 -27.75 -5.29
CA GLU A 80 3.89 -27.47 -5.26
C GLU A 80 4.50 -27.76 -3.89
N ALA A 81 3.85 -27.33 -2.81
CA ALA A 81 4.29 -27.63 -1.45
C ALA A 81 4.36 -29.15 -1.18
N GLU A 82 3.34 -29.91 -1.60
CA GLU A 82 3.34 -31.38 -1.49
C GLU A 82 4.55 -32.03 -2.19
N VAL A 83 5.00 -31.48 -3.33
CA VAL A 83 6.16 -31.99 -4.08
C VAL A 83 7.49 -31.56 -3.46
N THR A 84 7.56 -30.35 -2.93
CA THR A 84 8.84 -29.75 -2.47
C THR A 84 9.15 -30.03 -0.99
N ILE A 85 8.17 -30.40 -0.17
CA ILE A 85 8.36 -30.71 1.26
C ILE A 85 9.49 -31.72 1.50
N SER A 86 9.57 -32.78 0.68
CA SER A 86 10.60 -33.80 0.81
C SER A 86 12.00 -33.25 0.55
N ALA A 87 12.15 -32.39 -0.47
CA ALA A 87 13.42 -31.75 -0.82
C ALA A 87 13.88 -30.72 0.22
N GLN A 88 12.94 -30.07 0.91
CA GLN A 88 13.25 -29.12 1.99
C GLN A 88 13.74 -29.86 3.26
N SER A 89 13.30 -31.09 3.49
CA SER A 89 13.71 -31.88 4.67
C SER A 89 15.19 -32.28 4.66
N GLU A 90 15.80 -32.46 3.49
CA GLU A 90 17.23 -32.78 3.36
C GLU A 90 18.13 -31.59 3.75
N VAL A 91 17.69 -30.35 3.56
CA VAL A 91 18.51 -29.16 3.85
C VAL A 91 18.50 -28.80 5.35
N VAL A 92 17.39 -29.07 6.05
CA VAL A 92 17.22 -28.70 7.47
C VAL A 92 17.86 -29.70 8.44
N LEU A 93 18.09 -30.95 8.02
CA LEU A 93 18.68 -32.01 8.87
C LEU A 93 20.22 -32.06 8.84
N HIS A 94 20.88 -31.10 8.17
CA HIS A 94 22.33 -31.03 8.03
C HIS A 94 22.99 -29.84 8.76
N GLU A 95 22.34 -29.27 9.78
CA GLU A 95 22.96 -28.33 10.74
C GLU A 95 23.42 -29.01 12.04
#